data_AF-A0A7C5SHK5-F1
#
_entry.id   AF-A0A7C5SHK5-F1
#
_cell.length_a   1.000
_cell.length_b   1.000
_cell.length_c   1.000
_cell.angle_alpha   90.00
_cell.angle_beta   90.00
_cell.angle_gamma   90.00
#
_symmetry.space_group_name_H-M   'P 1'
#
loop_
_entity.id
_entity.type
_entity.pdbx_description
1 polymer ?
#
loop_
_entity_poly.entity_id
_entity_poly.type
_entity_poly.pdbx_seq_one_letter_code
_entity_poly.pdbx_strand_id
1 'polypeptide(L)'
;MSWKQQDGWNKPGDRSHRRPRDRGKPAATTKEDSGEISTWEASKMKSEKRRKRRAMIWVITGVLVALFLLVAFAPTIAAAFAPGVIASNASDAIAGRVEVGSVRLGWFGSQRIQNVRLYDDKGEKRGEITAKTDKGLFGLLLAGGNYGAVTISGELDASADADGRTFLQHTVGVKTGGQQTQSPGGPSSKPPAAPPSLPGNLRATLRLDNLRITYAGPSSDAVRVDELRGEISLPGGGRVDIDLSAKIQRKSPDAALFDDAGTVRVTAEAADITDPDGAINTKGFSLDAKVEARDIATALLDLLPDFAGKGEAALGPTLSATISANGPAGDLAVTLTTDSESITADAPLTVDLVGGSLTSSG
;
A
#
# COMPACT_ATOMS: atom_id res chain seq x y z
N MET A 1 -11.54 -30.31 31.66
CA MET A 1 -12.69 -29.51 32.16
C MET A 1 -13.74 -29.45 31.06
N SER A 2 -14.86 -30.12 31.30
CA SER A 2 -16.00 -30.23 30.39
C SER A 2 -16.97 -29.09 30.70
N TRP A 3 -17.40 -28.35 29.69
CA TRP A 3 -18.58 -27.50 29.78
C TRP A 3 -19.62 -27.91 28.77
N LYS A 4 -20.76 -28.27 29.34
CA LYS A 4 -22.03 -28.67 28.75
C LYS A 4 -22.82 -27.42 28.33
N GLN A 5 -23.48 -27.55 27.18
CA GLN A 5 -24.94 -27.42 27.03
C GLN A 5 -25.59 -26.06 27.36
N GLN A 6 -26.15 -25.42 26.32
CA GLN A 6 -27.49 -24.82 26.41
C GLN A 6 -28.15 -24.73 25.02
N ASP A 7 -29.15 -25.58 24.84
CA ASP A 7 -30.17 -25.51 23.80
C ASP A 7 -31.14 -24.35 24.10
N GLY A 8 -31.60 -23.64 23.06
CA GLY A 8 -32.49 -22.48 23.21
C GLY A 8 -33.32 -22.17 21.96
N TRP A 9 -34.33 -23.02 21.75
CA TRP A 9 -35.62 -22.83 21.07
C TRP A 9 -36.05 -21.47 20.42
N ASN A 10 -36.79 -21.64 19.31
CA ASN A 10 -38.04 -20.94 18.90
C ASN A 10 -38.02 -19.65 18.04
N LYS A 11 -38.39 -19.75 16.75
CA LYS A 11 -39.78 -19.58 16.24
C LYS A 11 -39.88 -19.62 14.69
N PRO A 12 -40.85 -20.34 14.12
CA PRO A 12 -41.33 -20.16 12.75
C PRO A 12 -42.48 -19.14 12.72
N GLY A 13 -42.47 -18.21 11.76
CA GLY A 13 -43.59 -17.33 11.45
C GLY A 13 -43.43 -16.86 10.01
N ASP A 14 -44.03 -17.55 9.04
CA ASP A 14 -45.38 -17.29 8.56
C ASP A 14 -45.69 -15.79 8.41
N ARG A 15 -45.64 -15.33 7.15
CA ARG A 15 -46.50 -14.25 6.70
C ARG A 15 -46.68 -14.33 5.18
N SER A 16 -47.58 -15.22 4.80
CA SER A 16 -48.29 -15.12 3.53
C SER A 16 -49.11 -13.82 3.48
N HIS A 17 -48.73 -12.88 2.61
CA HIS A 17 -49.65 -11.85 2.15
C HIS A 17 -49.89 -12.01 0.65
N ARG A 18 -50.84 -12.89 0.35
CA ARG A 18 -51.69 -12.77 -0.84
C ARG A 18 -52.39 -11.41 -0.79
N ARG A 19 -52.32 -10.64 -1.86
CA ARG A 19 -53.31 -9.60 -2.16
C ARG A 19 -54.06 -9.91 -3.46
N PRO A 20 -55.32 -9.48 -3.54
CA PRO A 20 -56.33 -10.06 -4.42
C PRO A 20 -56.36 -9.38 -5.79
N ARG A 21 -56.93 -10.12 -6.75
CA ARG A 21 -57.54 -9.61 -7.98
C ARG A 21 -58.40 -8.39 -7.69
N ASP A 22 -58.20 -7.32 -8.45
CA ASP A 22 -59.23 -6.31 -8.63
C ASP A 22 -59.77 -6.37 -10.07
N ARG A 23 -61.07 -6.64 -10.15
CA ARG A 23 -61.90 -6.66 -11.35
C ARG A 23 -62.59 -5.29 -11.39
N GLY A 24 -62.23 -4.45 -12.35
CA GLY A 24 -62.94 -3.22 -12.64
C GLY A 24 -63.23 -3.05 -14.12
N LYS A 25 -64.25 -3.76 -14.63
CA LYS A 25 -64.99 -3.32 -15.82
C LYS A 25 -65.92 -2.19 -15.39
N PRO A 26 -65.97 -1.09 -16.15
CA PRO A 26 -67.27 -0.56 -16.51
C PRO A 26 -67.43 -0.47 -18.03
N ALA A 27 -68.55 -1.03 -18.47
CA ALA A 27 -69.15 -0.74 -19.76
C ALA A 27 -69.75 0.67 -19.70
N ALA A 28 -69.41 1.51 -20.67
CA ALA A 28 -70.20 2.67 -21.04
C ALA A 28 -70.11 2.84 -22.55
N THR A 29 -71.12 2.31 -23.21
CA THR A 29 -71.48 2.58 -24.60
C THR A 29 -72.06 3.99 -24.67
N THR A 30 -71.39 4.88 -25.39
CA THR A 30 -72.01 6.09 -25.94
C THR A 30 -71.89 6.01 -27.46
N LYS A 31 -73.06 5.79 -28.08
CA LYS A 31 -73.32 5.93 -29.52
C LYS A 31 -73.52 7.41 -29.85
N GLU A 32 -73.36 7.72 -31.13
CA GLU A 32 -73.78 8.93 -31.84
C GLU A 32 -72.90 10.17 -31.61
N ASP A 33 -72.08 10.52 -32.60
CA ASP A 33 -72.57 11.42 -33.65
C ASP A 33 -71.70 11.32 -34.92
N SER A 34 -72.38 11.22 -36.05
CA SER A 34 -71.88 11.00 -37.38
C SER A 34 -71.49 12.33 -38.04
N GLY A 35 -70.20 12.66 -37.96
CA GLY A 35 -69.55 13.58 -38.89
C GLY A 35 -68.66 12.77 -39.83
N GLU A 36 -69.13 12.47 -41.04
CA GLU A 36 -68.32 11.90 -42.13
C GLU A 36 -67.21 12.87 -42.55
N ILE A 37 -66.13 12.90 -41.78
CA ILE A 37 -64.87 13.52 -42.19
C ILE A 37 -64.00 12.41 -42.77
N SER A 38 -64.05 12.27 -44.10
CA SER A 38 -62.90 11.92 -44.95
C SER A 38 -61.86 10.97 -44.32
N THR A 39 -62.17 9.68 -44.24
CA THR A 39 -61.32 8.63 -43.63
C THR A 39 -60.01 8.34 -44.38
N TRP A 40 -59.74 9.02 -45.50
CA TRP A 40 -58.53 8.84 -46.29
C TRP A 40 -57.38 9.79 -45.92
N GLU A 41 -57.60 10.84 -45.12
CA GLU A 41 -56.52 11.74 -44.65
C GLU A 41 -55.92 11.33 -43.29
N ALA A 42 -56.69 10.73 -42.39
CA ALA A 42 -56.21 10.32 -41.06
C ALA A 42 -55.19 9.15 -41.10
N SER A 43 -55.15 8.38 -42.19
CA SER A 43 -54.24 7.25 -42.38
C SER A 43 -52.81 7.69 -42.76
N LYS A 44 -52.65 8.86 -43.41
CA LYS A 44 -51.32 9.39 -43.75
C LYS A 44 -50.54 9.91 -42.53
N MET A 45 -51.21 10.45 -41.51
CA MET A 45 -50.53 11.02 -40.33
C MET A 45 -49.95 9.98 -39.35
N LYS A 46 -50.38 8.71 -39.37
CA LYS A 46 -49.85 7.67 -38.45
C LYS A 46 -48.54 7.01 -38.94
N SER A 47 -48.19 7.13 -40.22
CA SER A 47 -47.00 6.45 -40.75
C SER A 47 -45.68 7.18 -40.46
N GLU A 48 -45.69 8.52 -40.39
CA GLU A 48 -44.48 9.30 -40.13
C GLU A 48 -43.94 9.13 -38.71
N LYS A 49 -44.82 8.98 -37.71
CA LYS A 49 -44.40 8.77 -36.31
C LYS A 49 -43.58 7.48 -36.12
N ARG A 50 -43.85 6.43 -36.90
CA ARG A 50 -43.11 5.16 -36.81
C ARG A 50 -41.67 5.29 -37.33
N ARG A 51 -41.44 6.11 -38.36
CA ARG A 51 -40.08 6.34 -38.93
C ARG A 51 -39.21 7.18 -37.99
N LYS A 52 -39.77 8.21 -37.36
CA LYS A 52 -39.08 9.02 -36.34
C LYS A 52 -38.70 8.22 -35.10
N ARG A 53 -39.57 7.32 -34.62
CA ARG A 53 -39.26 6.44 -33.47
C ARG A 53 -38.09 5.50 -33.75
N ARG A 54 -38.01 4.93 -34.96
CA ARG A 54 -36.87 4.08 -35.35
C ARG A 54 -35.57 4.87 -35.40
N ALA A 55 -35.59 6.07 -35.99
CA ALA A 55 -34.43 6.95 -36.00
C ALA A 55 -33.96 7.32 -34.58
N MET A 56 -34.88 7.65 -33.67
CA MET A 56 -34.56 7.94 -32.27
C MET A 56 -33.93 6.73 -31.55
N ILE A 57 -34.44 5.52 -31.78
CA ILE A 57 -33.84 4.30 -31.23
C ILE A 57 -32.41 4.11 -31.76
N TRP A 58 -32.17 4.30 -33.06
CA TRP A 58 -30.82 4.20 -33.62
C TRP A 58 -29.86 5.25 -33.07
N VAL A 59 -30.33 6.48 -32.84
CA VAL A 59 -29.51 7.54 -32.21
C VAL A 59 -29.19 7.18 -30.77
N ILE A 60 -30.18 6.77 -29.97
CA ILE A 60 -29.96 6.36 -28.57
C ILE A 60 -29.02 5.16 -28.51
N THR A 61 -29.24 4.14 -29.34
CA THR A 61 -28.34 2.98 -29.44
C THR A 61 -26.94 3.41 -29.87
N GLY A 62 -26.82 4.31 -30.84
CA GLY A 62 -25.52 4.84 -31.28
C GLY A 62 -24.76 5.56 -30.16
N VAL A 63 -25.46 6.41 -29.38
CA VAL A 63 -24.89 7.10 -28.22
C VAL A 63 -24.49 6.11 -27.12
N LEU A 64 -25.34 5.11 -26.84
CA LEU A 64 -25.03 4.07 -25.84
C LEU A 64 -23.83 3.22 -26.26
N VAL A 65 -23.72 2.84 -27.54
CA VAL A 65 -22.56 2.13 -28.08
C VAL A 65 -21.32 3.01 -28.01
N ALA A 66 -21.40 4.29 -28.36
CA ALA A 66 -20.27 5.21 -28.25
C ALA A 66 -19.80 5.39 -26.79
N LEU A 67 -20.74 5.55 -25.85
CA LEU A 67 -20.42 5.64 -24.43
C LEU A 67 -19.82 4.33 -23.90
N PHE A 68 -20.36 3.19 -24.30
CA PHE A 68 -19.83 1.88 -23.95
C PHE A 68 -18.41 1.70 -24.48
N LEU A 69 -18.13 2.08 -25.73
CA LEU A 69 -16.78 2.05 -26.29
C LEU A 69 -15.83 2.99 -25.52
N LEU A 70 -16.26 4.20 -25.16
CA LEU A 70 -15.46 5.13 -24.37
C LEU A 70 -15.08 4.52 -23.02
N VAL A 71 -16.03 3.91 -22.31
CA VAL A 71 -15.76 3.21 -21.04
C VAL A 71 -14.87 2.00 -21.24
N ALA A 72 -15.09 1.21 -22.30
CA ALA A 72 -14.27 0.04 -22.60
C ALA A 72 -12.80 0.40 -22.89
N PHE A 73 -12.55 1.52 -23.58
CA PHE A 73 -11.20 2.01 -23.92
C PHE A 73 -10.60 2.98 -22.88
N ALA A 74 -11.34 3.35 -21.84
CA ALA A 74 -10.86 4.25 -20.80
C ALA A 74 -9.51 3.81 -20.18
N PRO A 75 -9.24 2.51 -19.88
CA PRO A 75 -7.95 2.09 -19.33
C PRO A 75 -6.78 2.32 -20.29
N THR A 76 -7.00 2.16 -21.60
CA THR A 76 -5.98 2.38 -22.63
C THR A 76 -5.62 3.86 -22.74
N ILE A 77 -6.62 4.74 -22.69
CA ILE A 77 -6.41 6.19 -22.69
C ILE A 77 -5.69 6.60 -21.39
N ALA A 78 -6.19 6.14 -20.23
CA ALA A 78 -5.61 6.44 -18.93
C ALA A 78 -4.15 5.96 -18.83
N ALA A 79 -3.82 4.79 -19.36
CA ALA A 79 -2.46 4.24 -19.35
C ALA A 79 -1.44 5.14 -20.07
N ALA A 80 -1.84 5.91 -21.09
CA ALA A 80 -0.96 6.84 -21.79
C ALA A 80 -0.63 8.09 -20.95
N PHE A 81 -1.55 8.54 -20.09
CA PHE A 81 -1.37 9.74 -19.25
C PHE A 81 -0.88 9.41 -17.83
N ALA A 82 -1.15 8.19 -17.35
CA ALA A 82 -0.82 7.75 -15.99
C ALA A 82 0.65 7.94 -15.61
N PRO A 83 1.66 7.64 -16.47
CA PRO A 83 3.05 7.86 -16.13
C PRO A 83 3.36 9.29 -15.70
N GLY A 84 2.82 10.28 -16.42
CA GLY A 84 3.05 11.71 -16.13
C GLY A 84 2.42 12.15 -14.81
N VAL A 85 1.19 11.70 -14.54
CA VAL A 85 0.48 12.03 -13.28
C VAL A 85 1.12 11.35 -12.07
N ILE A 86 1.55 10.10 -12.21
CA ILE A 86 2.24 9.37 -11.14
C ILE A 86 3.60 10.03 -10.87
N ALA A 87 4.37 10.35 -11.92
CA ALA A 87 5.65 11.02 -11.81
C ALA A 87 5.53 12.40 -11.14
N SER A 88 4.52 13.22 -11.50
CA SER A 88 4.33 14.53 -10.89
C SER A 88 3.96 14.43 -9.41
N ASN A 89 2.97 13.60 -9.07
CA ASN A 89 2.53 13.45 -7.69
C ASN A 89 3.63 12.83 -6.80
N ALA A 90 4.41 11.89 -7.34
CA ALA A 90 5.54 11.30 -6.63
C ALA A 90 6.67 12.33 -6.42
N SER A 91 7.02 13.12 -7.45
CA SER A 91 8.05 14.17 -7.35
C SER A 91 7.63 15.32 -6.45
N ASP A 92 6.33 15.56 -6.25
CA ASP A 92 5.87 16.54 -5.25
C ASP A 92 6.15 16.07 -3.82
N ALA A 93 6.14 14.77 -3.58
CA ALA A 93 6.41 14.15 -2.28
C ALA A 93 7.90 13.89 -2.00
N ILE A 94 8.75 13.95 -3.02
CA ILE A 94 10.14 13.46 -3.02
C ILE A 94 11.07 14.59 -3.48
N ALA A 95 12.11 14.93 -2.71
CA ALA A 95 13.18 15.78 -3.23
C ALA A 95 14.01 14.98 -4.26
N GLY A 96 13.68 15.14 -5.54
CA GLY A 96 14.27 14.42 -6.66
C GLY A 96 13.35 14.39 -7.88
N ARG A 97 13.65 13.50 -8.84
CA ARG A 97 12.80 13.25 -10.00
C ARG A 97 12.39 11.79 -10.05
N VAL A 98 11.10 11.54 -10.24
CA VAL A 98 10.58 10.20 -10.49
C VAL A 98 10.20 10.09 -11.96
N GLU A 99 10.70 9.06 -12.64
CA GLU A 99 10.27 8.72 -14.00
C GLU A 99 9.52 7.40 -13.98
N VAL A 100 8.44 7.30 -14.75
CA VAL A 100 7.65 6.08 -14.88
C VAL A 100 7.72 5.63 -16.34
N GLY A 101 8.32 4.47 -16.59
CA GLY A 101 8.51 3.99 -17.97
C GLY A 101 7.21 3.54 -18.64
N SER A 102 6.49 2.58 -18.05
CA SER A 102 5.20 2.15 -18.61
C SER A 102 4.20 1.75 -17.54
N VAL A 103 2.93 2.05 -17.82
CA VAL A 103 1.79 1.68 -16.98
C VAL A 103 0.84 0.83 -17.81
N ARG A 104 0.48 -0.35 -17.32
CA ARG A 104 -0.53 -1.21 -17.91
C ARG A 104 -1.72 -1.30 -16.98
N LEU A 105 -2.87 -0.81 -17.45
CA LEU A 105 -4.13 -0.84 -16.73
C LEU A 105 -5.12 -1.75 -17.46
N GLY A 106 -5.84 -2.57 -16.71
CA GLY A 106 -6.90 -3.43 -17.24
C GLY A 106 -8.13 -3.37 -16.35
N TRP A 107 -9.33 -3.42 -16.96
CA TRP A 107 -10.58 -3.49 -16.20
C TRP A 107 -10.64 -4.75 -15.33
N PHE A 108 -10.35 -5.90 -15.94
CA PHE A 108 -10.44 -7.22 -15.32
C PHE A 108 -9.08 -7.90 -15.12
N GLY A 109 -7.99 -7.24 -15.51
CA GLY A 109 -6.63 -7.79 -15.44
C GLY A 109 -5.76 -7.06 -14.42
N SER A 110 -4.67 -7.70 -14.01
CA SER A 110 -3.65 -7.11 -13.12
C SER A 110 -3.14 -5.77 -13.65
N GLN A 111 -2.91 -4.80 -12.77
CA GLN A 111 -2.25 -3.55 -13.15
C GLN A 111 -0.75 -3.67 -12.90
N ARG A 112 0.05 -3.06 -13.76
CA ARG A 112 1.51 -3.12 -13.67
C ARG A 112 2.12 -1.75 -13.97
N ILE A 113 3.06 -1.35 -13.13
CA ILE A 113 3.90 -0.16 -13.31
C ILE A 113 5.33 -0.68 -13.45
N GLN A 114 5.98 -0.43 -14.58
CA GLN A 114 7.33 -0.92 -14.87
C GLN A 114 8.29 0.25 -15.04
N ASN A 115 9.54 0.01 -14.67
CA ASN A 115 10.65 0.95 -14.82
C ASN A 115 10.36 2.29 -14.11
N VAL A 116 9.96 2.23 -12.84
CA VAL A 116 9.86 3.40 -11.97
C VAL A 116 11.26 3.75 -11.54
N ARG A 117 11.84 4.76 -12.18
CA ARG A 117 13.22 5.18 -11.91
C ARG A 117 13.21 6.37 -10.97
N LEU A 118 14.03 6.26 -9.93
CA LEU A 118 14.22 7.30 -8.94
C LEU A 118 15.54 8.00 -9.23
N TYR A 119 15.50 9.31 -9.33
CA TYR A 119 16.65 10.17 -9.52
C TYR A 119 16.78 11.14 -8.35
N ASP A 120 18.01 11.44 -7.97
CA ASP A 120 18.29 12.47 -6.98
C ASP A 120 18.20 13.90 -7.55
N ASP A 121 18.53 14.87 -6.72
CA ASP A 121 18.59 16.30 -7.06
C ASP A 121 19.71 16.63 -8.07
N LYS A 122 20.74 15.78 -8.16
CA LYS A 122 21.84 15.86 -9.15
C LYS A 122 21.49 15.17 -10.48
N GLY A 123 20.37 14.46 -10.54
CA GLY A 123 19.93 13.72 -11.72
C GLY A 123 20.60 12.34 -11.86
N GLU A 124 21.24 11.83 -10.82
CA GLU A 124 21.80 10.47 -10.79
C GLU A 124 20.70 9.45 -10.50
N LYS A 125 20.71 8.31 -11.20
CA LYS A 125 19.74 7.23 -10.98
C LYS A 125 20.05 6.53 -9.66
N ARG A 126 19.15 6.66 -8.68
CA ARG A 126 19.22 6.02 -7.35
C ARG A 126 18.43 4.73 -7.26
N GLY A 127 17.57 4.40 -8.21
CA GLY A 127 16.87 3.13 -8.15
C GLY A 127 15.94 2.89 -9.33
N GLU A 128 15.51 1.66 -9.46
CA GLU A 128 14.53 1.24 -10.45
C GLU A 128 13.63 0.16 -9.86
N ILE A 129 12.33 0.47 -9.78
CA ILE A 129 11.33 -0.37 -9.13
C ILE A 129 10.24 -0.75 -10.15
N THR A 130 9.70 -1.95 -10.00
CA THR A 130 8.50 -2.42 -10.68
C THR A 130 7.46 -2.77 -9.63
N ALA A 131 6.22 -2.33 -9.85
CA ALA A 131 5.08 -2.65 -9.01
C ALA A 131 4.00 -3.36 -9.82
N LYS A 132 3.34 -4.35 -9.23
CA LYS A 132 2.23 -5.09 -9.84
C LYS A 132 1.13 -5.29 -8.81
N THR A 133 -0.12 -5.08 -9.17
CA THR A 133 -1.27 -5.49 -8.34
C THR A 133 -2.03 -6.64 -9.00
N ASP A 134 -2.51 -7.57 -8.19
CA ASP A 134 -3.34 -8.70 -8.62
C ASP A 134 -4.75 -8.28 -9.11
N LYS A 135 -5.25 -7.12 -8.67
CA LYS A 135 -6.59 -6.63 -9.01
C LYS A 135 -6.61 -5.71 -10.23
N GLY A 136 -7.67 -5.87 -11.03
CA GLY A 136 -8.03 -4.90 -12.07
C GLY A 136 -8.77 -3.69 -11.52
N LEU A 137 -8.95 -2.68 -12.37
CA LEU A 137 -9.60 -1.41 -12.00
C LEU A 137 -11.03 -1.63 -11.48
N PHE A 138 -11.77 -2.57 -12.06
CA PHE A 138 -13.13 -2.89 -11.61
C PHE A 138 -13.11 -3.55 -10.22
N GLY A 139 -12.12 -4.42 -10.00
CA GLY A 139 -11.88 -5.02 -8.69
C GLY A 139 -11.56 -3.97 -7.64
N LEU A 140 -10.70 -3.00 -7.94
CA LEU A 140 -10.36 -1.93 -7.01
C LEU A 140 -11.55 -1.01 -6.70
N LEU A 141 -12.33 -0.63 -7.72
CA LEU A 141 -13.50 0.25 -7.55
C LEU A 141 -14.55 -0.40 -6.63
N LEU A 142 -14.80 -1.70 -6.80
CA LEU A 142 -15.83 -2.42 -6.04
C LEU A 142 -15.34 -2.99 -4.71
N ALA A 143 -14.02 -3.08 -4.49
CA ALA A 143 -13.47 -3.79 -3.33
C ALA A 143 -13.64 -3.05 -1.99
N GLY A 144 -14.16 -1.81 -1.99
CA GLY A 144 -14.54 -1.11 -0.75
C GLY A 144 -13.41 -1.01 0.27
N GLY A 145 -12.18 -0.74 -0.18
CA GLY A 145 -10.98 -0.65 0.66
C GLY A 145 -10.03 -1.84 0.58
N ASN A 146 -10.39 -2.94 -0.11
CA ASN A 146 -9.49 -4.07 -0.32
C ASN A 146 -8.68 -3.95 -1.64
N TYR A 147 -7.41 -3.59 -1.54
CA TYR A 147 -6.51 -3.38 -2.67
C TYR A 147 -5.85 -4.66 -3.21
N GLY A 148 -6.04 -5.80 -2.55
CA GLY A 148 -5.40 -7.07 -2.93
C GLY A 148 -3.90 -7.09 -2.67
N ALA A 149 -3.19 -7.97 -3.38
CA ALA A 149 -1.74 -8.07 -3.30
C ALA A 149 -1.04 -7.12 -4.29
N VAL A 150 -0.13 -6.29 -3.77
CA VAL A 150 0.78 -5.43 -4.52
C VAL A 150 2.19 -6.01 -4.39
N THR A 151 2.76 -6.51 -5.48
CA THR A 151 4.15 -7.00 -5.54
C THR A 151 5.09 -5.88 -5.98
N ILE A 152 6.15 -5.65 -5.20
CA ILE A 152 7.23 -4.71 -5.48
C ILE A 152 8.53 -5.47 -5.67
N SER A 153 9.26 -5.14 -6.72
CA SER A 153 10.56 -5.74 -7.09
C SER A 153 11.47 -4.67 -7.67
N GLY A 154 12.79 -4.81 -7.55
CA GLY A 154 13.72 -3.87 -8.17
C GLY A 154 15.00 -3.66 -7.39
N GLU A 155 15.65 -2.52 -7.64
CA GLU A 155 16.88 -2.13 -6.98
C GLU A 155 16.80 -0.69 -6.46
N LEU A 156 17.43 -0.43 -5.32
CA LEU A 156 17.53 0.88 -4.69
C LEU A 156 18.94 1.10 -4.15
N ASP A 157 19.49 2.27 -4.41
CA ASP A 157 20.73 2.79 -3.85
C ASP A 157 20.38 3.81 -2.76
N ALA A 158 20.73 3.45 -1.53
CA ALA A 158 20.54 4.22 -0.32
C ALA A 158 21.85 4.83 0.18
N SER A 159 22.84 5.02 -0.72
CA SER A 159 24.12 5.67 -0.39
C SER A 159 23.94 6.94 0.46
N ALA A 160 24.76 7.06 1.49
CA ALA A 160 24.86 8.28 2.27
C ALA A 160 25.69 9.32 1.52
N ASP A 161 25.32 10.59 1.68
CA ASP A 161 26.12 11.72 1.23
C ASP A 161 27.30 11.99 2.18
N ALA A 162 28.08 13.02 1.89
CA ALA A 162 29.20 13.45 2.72
C ALA A 162 28.76 13.90 4.13
N ASP A 163 27.48 14.29 4.29
CA ASP A 163 26.89 14.68 5.57
C ASP A 163 26.38 13.46 6.37
N GLY A 164 26.61 12.24 5.86
CA GLY A 164 26.21 10.98 6.49
C GLY A 164 24.72 10.69 6.40
N ARG A 165 23.95 11.50 5.67
CA ARG A 165 22.51 11.32 5.49
C ARG A 165 22.26 10.53 4.21
N THR A 166 21.29 9.63 4.27
CA THR A 166 20.89 8.87 3.08
C THR A 166 20.05 9.74 2.16
N PHE A 167 20.12 9.47 0.86
CA PHE A 167 19.21 10.09 -0.11
C PHE A 167 17.74 9.99 0.35
N LEU A 168 17.31 8.84 0.88
CA LEU A 168 15.95 8.66 1.38
C LEU A 168 15.58 9.61 2.52
N GLN A 169 16.52 9.99 3.39
CA GLN A 169 16.27 10.97 4.45
C GLN A 169 16.09 12.39 3.88
N HIS A 170 16.87 12.76 2.86
CA HIS A 170 16.70 14.03 2.15
C HIS A 170 15.38 14.08 1.38
N THR A 171 14.98 12.93 0.86
CA THR A 171 13.95 12.84 -0.16
C THR A 171 12.57 12.55 0.40
N VAL A 172 12.46 11.64 1.37
CA VAL A 172 11.21 11.25 2.03
C VAL A 172 10.91 12.15 3.24
N GLY A 173 11.86 13.02 3.61
CA GLY A 173 11.59 14.08 4.54
C GLY A 173 10.39 14.90 4.06
N VAL A 174 9.31 14.90 4.87
CA VAL A 174 8.20 15.84 4.74
C VAL A 174 8.84 17.17 4.42
N LYS A 175 8.51 17.79 3.27
CA LYS A 175 8.85 19.19 2.99
C LYS A 175 8.30 19.98 4.17
N THR A 176 9.11 20.13 5.21
CA THR A 176 8.66 20.55 6.54
C THR A 176 8.53 22.04 6.45
N GLY A 177 7.41 22.48 5.88
CA GLY A 177 7.10 23.87 5.62
C GLY A 177 8.29 24.64 5.04
N GLY A 178 9.10 24.00 4.19
CA GLY A 178 10.24 24.60 3.53
C GLY A 178 9.73 25.90 2.96
N GLN A 179 10.19 26.97 3.60
CA GLN A 179 9.70 28.33 3.54
C GLN A 179 9.61 28.73 2.08
N GLN A 180 8.48 28.40 1.43
CA GLN A 180 8.11 29.01 0.17
C GLN A 180 8.19 30.48 0.54
N THR A 181 9.14 31.17 -0.08
CA THR A 181 9.29 32.61 -0.03
C THR A 181 7.93 33.14 -0.46
N GLN A 182 7.08 33.35 0.55
CA GLN A 182 5.74 33.85 0.39
C GLN A 182 5.98 35.22 -0.22
N SER A 183 5.65 35.35 -1.50
CA SER A 183 5.51 36.65 -2.11
C SER A 183 4.62 37.45 -1.15
N PRO A 184 5.11 38.56 -0.57
CA PRO A 184 4.40 39.27 0.47
C PRO A 184 3.15 39.90 -0.15
N GLY A 185 2.01 39.23 -0.04
CA GLY A 185 0.81 39.69 -0.74
C GLY A 185 -0.39 38.75 -0.58
N GLY A 186 -0.97 38.72 0.62
CA GLY A 186 -2.34 38.23 0.82
C GLY A 186 -2.50 37.27 2.01
N PRO A 187 -3.34 37.59 3.01
CA PRO A 187 -3.70 36.65 4.07
C PRO A 187 -4.53 35.50 3.48
N SER A 188 -3.87 34.43 3.06
CA SER A 188 -4.52 33.19 2.66
C SER A 188 -4.77 32.34 3.91
N SER A 189 -6.00 32.38 4.41
CA SER A 189 -6.49 31.54 5.50
C SER A 189 -6.76 30.11 5.03
N LYS A 190 -5.73 29.42 4.51
CA LYS A 190 -5.87 27.98 4.22
C LYS A 190 -6.01 27.24 5.56
N PRO A 191 -7.11 26.50 5.80
CA PRO A 191 -7.28 25.74 7.03
C PRO A 191 -6.09 24.80 7.27
N PRO A 192 -5.68 24.57 8.53
CA PRO A 192 -4.63 23.63 8.85
C PRO A 192 -4.94 22.25 8.23
N ALA A 193 -3.94 21.62 7.65
CA ALA A 193 -4.09 20.30 7.05
C ALA A 193 -4.58 19.32 8.13
N ALA A 194 -5.63 18.56 7.83
CA ALA A 194 -6.10 17.51 8.71
C ALA A 194 -4.95 16.49 8.94
N PRO A 195 -4.83 15.92 10.16
CA PRO A 195 -3.83 14.90 10.43
C PRO A 195 -4.00 13.71 9.46
N PRO A 196 -2.90 13.02 9.11
CA PRO A 196 -2.97 11.84 8.27
C PRO A 196 -3.84 10.77 8.96
N SER A 197 -4.80 10.22 8.22
CA SER A 197 -5.66 9.11 8.66
C SER A 197 -5.54 7.95 7.69
N LEU A 198 -5.59 6.73 8.23
CA LEU A 198 -5.70 5.50 7.45
C LEU A 198 -7.16 5.05 7.47
N PRO A 199 -7.78 4.73 6.31
CA PRO A 199 -9.14 4.21 6.32
C PRO A 199 -9.22 2.91 7.12
N GLY A 200 -10.12 2.82 8.11
CA GLY A 200 -10.24 1.63 8.96
C GLY A 200 -10.60 0.33 8.21
N ASN A 201 -11.13 0.46 7.00
CA ASN A 201 -11.45 -0.65 6.08
C ASN A 201 -10.32 -0.95 5.06
N LEU A 202 -9.16 -0.31 5.18
CA LEU A 202 -8.02 -0.58 4.30
C LEU A 202 -7.57 -2.03 4.47
N ARG A 203 -7.65 -2.80 3.39
CA ARG A 203 -7.05 -4.14 3.31
C ARG A 203 -6.09 -4.19 2.15
N ALA A 204 -4.84 -4.53 2.41
CA ALA A 204 -3.83 -4.59 1.37
C ALA A 204 -2.74 -5.58 1.77
N THR A 205 -2.16 -6.25 0.79
CA THR A 205 -1.01 -7.13 1.00
C THR A 205 0.12 -6.59 0.15
N LEU A 206 1.21 -6.14 0.76
CA LEU A 206 2.41 -5.73 0.05
C LEU A 206 3.40 -6.90 0.03
N ARG A 207 3.75 -7.39 -1.16
CA ARG A 207 4.75 -8.44 -1.35
C ARG A 207 6.04 -7.83 -1.85
N LEU A 208 7.15 -8.15 -1.21
CA LEU A 208 8.48 -7.83 -1.72
C LEU A 208 8.99 -9.07 -2.47
N ASP A 209 9.46 -8.86 -3.69
CA ASP A 209 9.95 -9.92 -4.57
C ASP A 209 11.31 -9.52 -5.13
N ASN A 210 12.38 -10.13 -4.61
CA ASN A 210 13.75 -9.91 -5.04
C ASN A 210 14.13 -8.41 -5.07
N LEU A 211 13.76 -7.67 -4.01
CA LEU A 211 14.20 -6.29 -3.88
C LEU A 211 15.67 -6.27 -3.44
N ARG A 212 16.47 -5.44 -4.09
CA ARG A 212 17.87 -5.23 -3.76
C ARG A 212 18.07 -3.82 -3.23
N ILE A 213 18.71 -3.68 -2.09
CA ILE A 213 19.05 -2.37 -1.51
C ILE A 213 20.56 -2.33 -1.30
N THR A 214 21.23 -1.34 -1.87
CA THR A 214 22.65 -1.09 -1.63
C THR A 214 22.78 0.15 -0.76
N TYR A 215 23.53 0.05 0.33
CA TYR A 215 23.91 1.16 1.18
C TYR A 215 25.42 1.33 1.10
N ALA A 216 25.89 2.50 0.72
CA ALA A 216 27.30 2.87 0.79
C ALA A 216 27.46 4.00 1.79
N GLY A 217 28.26 3.76 2.83
CA GLY A 217 28.60 4.79 3.81
C GLY A 217 29.73 5.70 3.32
N PRO A 218 30.05 6.78 4.05
CA PRO A 218 31.17 7.65 3.72
C PRO A 218 32.53 6.93 3.74
N SER A 219 32.65 5.83 4.49
CA SER A 219 33.89 5.06 4.71
C SER A 219 34.29 4.13 3.57
N SER A 220 33.64 4.22 2.39
CA SER A 220 33.83 3.36 1.20
C SER A 220 33.34 1.90 1.31
N ASP A 221 32.99 1.44 2.50
CA ASP A 221 32.31 0.16 2.68
C ASP A 221 30.87 0.23 2.14
N ALA A 222 30.48 -0.80 1.39
CA ALA A 222 29.11 -0.95 0.92
C ALA A 222 28.48 -2.23 1.49
N VAL A 223 27.27 -2.09 2.00
CA VAL A 223 26.41 -3.18 2.46
C VAL A 223 25.28 -3.33 1.46
N ARG A 224 25.00 -4.55 1.04
CA ARG A 224 23.90 -4.87 0.14
C ARG A 224 22.95 -5.85 0.81
N VAL A 225 21.68 -5.48 0.83
CA VAL A 225 20.56 -6.36 1.14
C VAL A 225 20.10 -6.94 -0.19
N ASP A 226 20.37 -8.21 -0.43
CA ASP A 226 19.94 -8.92 -1.64
C ASP A 226 18.81 -9.90 -1.33
N GLU A 227 18.05 -10.27 -2.37
CA GLU A 227 16.91 -11.19 -2.25
C GLU A 227 15.89 -10.80 -1.16
N LEU A 228 15.68 -9.50 -0.90
CA LEU A 228 14.65 -9.07 0.05
C LEU A 228 13.29 -9.51 -0.47
N ARG A 229 12.67 -10.41 0.27
CA ARG A 229 11.39 -11.03 -0.06
C ARG A 229 10.53 -11.18 1.18
N GLY A 230 9.21 -11.17 0.99
CA GLY A 230 8.29 -11.31 2.09
C GLY A 230 6.95 -10.66 1.84
N GLU A 231 6.15 -10.59 2.89
CA GLU A 231 4.79 -10.06 2.87
C GLU A 231 4.57 -9.09 4.04
N ILE A 232 3.93 -7.96 3.75
CA ILE A 232 3.37 -7.03 4.72
C ILE A 232 1.87 -7.01 4.48
N SER A 233 1.08 -7.57 5.41
CA SER A 233 -0.36 -7.67 5.30
C SER A 233 -1.04 -6.63 6.18
N LEU A 234 -2.03 -5.95 5.62
CA LEU A 234 -2.99 -5.12 6.34
C LEU A 234 -4.34 -5.82 6.17
N PRO A 235 -4.76 -6.70 7.10
CA PRO A 235 -6.04 -7.38 7.00
C PRO A 235 -7.24 -6.46 7.28
N GLY A 236 -6.99 -5.24 7.77
CA GLY A 236 -7.97 -4.24 8.20
C GLY A 236 -8.08 -4.14 9.71
N GLY A 237 -8.80 -3.13 10.21
CA GLY A 237 -9.04 -2.95 11.65
C GLY A 237 -7.78 -2.62 12.45
N GLY A 238 -6.85 -1.85 11.87
CA GLY A 238 -5.64 -1.41 12.58
C GLY A 238 -4.63 -2.52 12.88
N ARG A 239 -4.63 -3.61 12.10
CA ARG A 239 -3.62 -4.67 12.19
C ARG A 239 -2.63 -4.62 11.03
N VAL A 240 -1.38 -4.95 11.32
CA VAL A 240 -0.30 -5.08 10.35
C VAL A 240 0.53 -6.31 10.68
N ASP A 241 0.62 -7.23 9.72
CA ASP A 241 1.50 -8.41 9.80
C ASP A 241 2.69 -8.20 8.87
N ILE A 242 3.89 -8.58 9.29
CA ILE A 242 5.15 -8.42 8.55
C ILE A 242 5.89 -9.76 8.64
N ASP A 243 6.30 -10.30 7.49
CA ASP A 243 7.23 -11.44 7.38
C ASP A 243 8.19 -11.16 6.23
N LEU A 244 9.42 -10.75 6.55
CA LEU A 244 10.46 -10.39 5.61
C LEU A 244 11.70 -11.26 5.82
N SER A 245 12.41 -11.55 4.74
CA SER A 245 13.71 -12.22 4.76
C SER A 245 14.64 -11.63 3.70
N ALA A 246 15.93 -11.55 4.00
CA ALA A 246 16.94 -11.07 3.08
C ALA A 246 18.30 -11.72 3.33
N LYS A 247 19.16 -11.66 2.32
CA LYS A 247 20.59 -11.95 2.42
C LYS A 247 21.35 -10.64 2.57
N ILE A 248 22.30 -10.60 3.49
CA ILE A 248 23.18 -9.46 3.66
C ILE A 248 24.50 -9.79 2.99
N GLN A 249 25.05 -8.84 2.26
CA GLN A 249 26.34 -8.95 1.62
C GLN A 249 27.15 -7.70 1.90
N ARG A 250 28.47 -7.83 1.92
CA ARG A 250 29.38 -6.72 2.18
C ARG A 250 30.41 -6.65 1.06
N LYS A 251 30.74 -5.44 0.65
CA LYS A 251 31.87 -5.17 -0.23
C LYS A 251 32.93 -4.44 0.58
N SER A 252 34.05 -5.13 0.82
CA SER A 252 35.25 -4.52 1.39
C SER A 252 35.90 -3.53 0.41
N PRO A 253 36.68 -2.54 0.88
CA PRO A 253 37.22 -1.48 0.02
C PRO A 253 38.09 -2.00 -1.13
N ASP A 254 38.87 -3.05 -0.85
CA ASP A 254 39.78 -3.68 -1.82
C ASP A 254 39.12 -4.81 -2.64
N ALA A 255 37.87 -5.17 -2.33
CA ALA A 255 37.18 -6.27 -2.99
C ALA A 255 36.48 -5.82 -4.27
N ALA A 256 36.67 -6.59 -5.35
CA ALA A 256 35.96 -6.36 -6.60
C ALA A 256 34.47 -6.75 -6.51
N LEU A 257 34.12 -7.69 -5.62
CA LEU A 257 32.79 -8.30 -5.50
C LEU A 257 32.24 -8.14 -4.08
N PHE A 258 30.93 -8.40 -3.94
CA PHE A 258 30.29 -8.51 -2.65
C PHE A 258 30.42 -9.94 -2.14
N ASP A 259 30.80 -10.08 -0.87
CA ASP A 259 30.87 -11.35 -0.15
C ASP A 259 29.61 -11.55 0.70
N ASP A 260 29.20 -12.80 0.89
CA ASP A 260 28.07 -13.13 1.75
C ASP A 260 28.39 -12.77 3.21
N ALA A 261 27.46 -12.05 3.84
CA ALA A 261 27.61 -11.50 5.19
C ALA A 261 26.42 -11.85 6.09
N GLY A 262 25.76 -12.98 5.80
CA GLY A 262 24.70 -13.58 6.61
C GLY A 262 23.28 -13.36 6.09
N THR A 263 22.29 -13.70 6.92
CA THR A 263 20.87 -13.58 6.58
C THR A 263 20.08 -12.92 7.70
N VAL A 264 19.03 -12.19 7.33
CA VAL A 264 18.13 -11.53 8.28
C VAL A 264 16.69 -11.94 7.98
N ARG A 265 15.92 -12.27 9.01
CA ARG A 265 14.48 -12.50 8.97
C ARG A 265 13.79 -11.61 9.98
N VAL A 266 12.73 -10.92 9.57
CA VAL A 266 11.92 -10.04 10.41
C VAL A 266 10.49 -10.53 10.36
N THR A 267 9.93 -10.89 11.51
CA THR A 267 8.50 -11.16 11.65
C THR A 267 7.92 -10.18 12.65
N ALA A 268 6.80 -9.51 12.34
CA ALA A 268 6.12 -8.65 13.30
C ALA A 268 4.61 -8.65 13.10
N GLU A 269 3.86 -8.56 14.19
CA GLU A 269 2.43 -8.30 14.24
C GLU A 269 2.22 -7.04 15.08
N ALA A 270 1.59 -6.03 14.49
CA ALA A 270 1.12 -4.85 15.19
C ALA A 270 -0.40 -4.84 15.17
N ALA A 271 -1.03 -4.61 16.32
CA ALA A 271 -2.48 -4.49 16.44
C ALA A 271 -2.86 -3.12 17.03
N ASP A 272 -4.07 -2.68 16.72
CA ASP A 272 -4.63 -1.41 17.16
C ASP A 272 -3.80 -0.18 16.75
N ILE A 273 -3.14 -0.22 15.58
CA ILE A 273 -2.36 0.91 15.02
C ILE A 273 -3.25 2.08 14.58
N THR A 274 -4.55 1.84 14.43
CA THR A 274 -5.56 2.85 14.12
C THR A 274 -6.76 2.69 15.04
N ASP A 275 -7.39 3.80 15.42
CA ASP A 275 -8.67 3.79 16.12
C ASP A 275 -9.85 3.51 15.16
N PRO A 276 -11.10 3.38 15.66
CA PRO A 276 -12.28 3.17 14.82
C PRO A 276 -12.55 4.27 13.78
N ASP A 277 -12.04 5.48 14.00
CA ASP A 277 -12.15 6.63 13.10
C ASP A 277 -11.02 6.66 12.05
N GLY A 278 -10.04 5.74 12.16
CA GLY A 278 -8.89 5.65 11.27
C GLY A 278 -7.73 6.58 11.64
N ALA A 279 -7.77 7.23 12.80
CA ALA A 279 -6.64 8.01 13.29
C ALA A 279 -5.55 7.08 13.83
N ILE A 280 -4.28 7.46 13.60
CA ILE A 280 -3.13 6.66 14.02
C ILE A 280 -3.06 6.65 15.56
N ASN A 281 -3.11 5.45 16.14
CA ASN A 281 -3.03 5.25 17.58
C ASN A 281 -1.57 5.05 17.99
N THR A 282 -0.93 6.10 18.50
CA THR A 282 0.49 6.05 18.89
C THR A 282 0.75 5.52 20.29
N LYS A 283 -0.30 5.34 21.12
CA LYS A 283 -0.16 4.99 22.54
C LYS A 283 -0.73 3.63 22.90
N GLY A 284 -1.76 3.18 22.19
CA GLY A 284 -2.52 1.97 22.52
C GLY A 284 -2.29 0.79 21.60
N PHE A 285 -1.34 0.87 20.66
CA PHE A 285 -1.03 -0.27 19.80
C PHE A 285 -0.21 -1.32 20.57
N SER A 286 -0.37 -2.59 20.21
CA SER A 286 0.49 -3.68 20.67
C SER A 286 1.41 -4.14 19.56
N LEU A 287 2.63 -4.54 19.92
CA LEU A 287 3.64 -5.04 18.99
C LEU A 287 4.16 -6.38 19.49
N ASP A 288 4.18 -7.36 18.59
CA ASP A 288 4.98 -8.57 18.69
C ASP A 288 5.94 -8.55 17.50
N ALA A 289 7.25 -8.50 17.73
CA ALA A 289 8.25 -8.45 16.68
C ALA A 289 9.42 -9.37 17.03
N LYS A 290 9.96 -10.03 16.02
CA LYS A 290 11.14 -10.87 16.11
C LYS A 290 12.05 -10.61 14.92
N VAL A 291 13.31 -10.32 15.19
CA VAL A 291 14.37 -10.17 14.22
C VAL A 291 15.39 -11.28 14.47
N GLU A 292 15.60 -12.13 13.48
CA GLU A 292 16.63 -13.17 13.50
C GLU A 292 17.72 -12.78 12.51
N ALA A 293 18.93 -12.61 13.02
CA ALA A 293 20.17 -12.47 12.28
C ALA A 293 20.96 -13.78 12.40
N ARG A 294 21.36 -14.38 11.28
CA ARG A 294 22.15 -15.62 11.27
C ARG A 294 23.43 -15.42 10.47
N ASP A 295 24.53 -15.88 11.05
CA ASP A 295 25.88 -15.84 10.45
C ASP A 295 26.24 -14.44 9.93
N ILE A 296 25.84 -13.39 10.65
CA ILE A 296 26.17 -12.01 10.28
C ILE A 296 27.66 -11.80 10.49
N ALA A 297 28.36 -11.33 9.46
CA ALA A 297 29.78 -11.00 9.60
C ALA A 297 29.94 -9.87 10.63
N THR A 298 30.70 -10.10 11.71
CA THR A 298 30.86 -9.13 12.80
C THR A 298 31.54 -7.85 12.37
N ALA A 299 32.31 -7.90 11.30
CA ALA A 299 32.89 -6.73 10.69
C ALA A 299 31.88 -5.84 9.92
N LEU A 300 30.58 -6.19 9.92
CA LEU A 300 29.49 -5.23 9.68
C LEU A 300 29.23 -4.34 10.90
N LEU A 301 29.44 -4.85 12.12
CA LEU A 301 29.33 -4.06 13.34
C LEU A 301 30.45 -3.03 13.41
N ASP A 302 31.63 -3.33 12.87
CA ASP A 302 32.75 -2.39 12.81
C ASP A 302 32.45 -1.15 11.94
N LEU A 303 31.39 -1.17 11.13
CA LEU A 303 30.88 0.01 10.42
C LEU A 303 30.20 1.01 11.37
N LEU A 304 29.82 0.57 12.57
CA LEU A 304 29.29 1.43 13.61
C LEU A 304 30.46 2.14 14.30
N PRO A 305 30.39 3.48 14.48
CA PRO A 305 31.48 4.26 15.08
C PRO A 305 31.99 3.72 16.42
N ASP A 306 31.10 3.18 17.25
CA ASP A 306 31.43 2.69 18.59
C ASP A 306 32.12 1.31 18.60
N PHE A 307 32.03 0.58 17.48
CA PHE A 307 32.51 -0.79 17.35
C PHE A 307 33.75 -0.93 16.48
N ALA A 308 34.22 0.14 15.82
CA ALA A 308 35.34 0.13 14.87
C ALA A 308 36.53 -0.76 15.31
N GLY A 309 36.63 -1.95 14.70
CA GLY A 309 37.70 -2.93 14.87
C GLY A 309 37.62 -3.78 16.15
N LYS A 310 36.54 -3.68 16.91
CA LYS A 310 36.31 -4.43 18.15
C LYS A 310 35.33 -5.59 17.97
N GLY A 311 34.47 -5.53 16.95
CA GLY A 311 33.42 -6.52 16.74
C GLY A 311 33.99 -7.92 16.56
N GLU A 312 34.90 -8.09 15.62
CA GLU A 312 35.52 -9.40 15.34
C GLU A 312 36.35 -9.93 16.51
N ALA A 313 37.14 -9.07 17.15
CA ALA A 313 37.96 -9.44 18.30
C ALA A 313 37.15 -9.89 19.52
N ALA A 314 35.97 -9.29 19.74
CA ALA A 314 35.12 -9.59 20.90
C ALA A 314 34.14 -10.74 20.63
N LEU A 315 33.58 -10.83 19.42
CA LEU A 315 32.46 -11.71 19.11
C LEU A 315 32.84 -12.90 18.21
N GLY A 316 34.02 -12.89 17.58
CA GLY A 316 34.41 -13.85 16.55
C GLY A 316 34.08 -13.33 15.14
N PRO A 317 34.33 -14.12 14.08
CA PRO A 317 34.10 -13.68 12.69
C PRO A 317 32.62 -13.55 12.32
N THR A 318 31.73 -14.29 12.99
CA THR A 318 30.29 -14.30 12.74
C THR A 318 29.49 -14.17 14.03
N LEU A 319 28.27 -13.62 13.92
CA LEU A 319 27.33 -13.45 15.00
C LEU A 319 25.93 -13.91 14.55
N SER A 320 25.29 -14.73 15.37
CA SER A 320 23.86 -14.98 15.28
C SER A 320 23.15 -14.27 16.44
N ALA A 321 22.09 -13.54 16.15
CA ALA A 321 21.35 -12.78 17.15
C ALA A 321 19.84 -12.89 16.91
N THR A 322 19.09 -13.03 17.98
CA THR A 322 17.63 -12.94 17.97
C THR A 322 17.20 -11.79 18.87
N ILE A 323 16.50 -10.82 18.30
CA ILE A 323 15.86 -9.73 19.03
C ILE A 323 14.37 -10.00 19.00
N SER A 324 13.72 -10.10 20.16
CA SER A 324 12.26 -10.22 20.26
C SER A 324 11.72 -9.04 21.04
N ALA A 325 10.63 -8.44 20.60
CA ALA A 325 9.94 -7.35 21.26
C ALA A 325 8.46 -7.70 21.37
N ASN A 326 7.91 -7.71 22.58
CA ASN A 326 6.49 -8.05 22.80
C ASN A 326 5.89 -7.12 23.85
N GLY A 327 4.70 -6.58 23.58
CA GLY A 327 3.94 -5.78 24.53
C GLY A 327 3.19 -4.60 23.92
N PRO A 328 2.45 -3.84 24.74
CA PRO A 328 1.89 -2.56 24.33
C PRO A 328 2.99 -1.53 24.09
N ALA A 329 2.73 -0.53 23.25
CA ALA A 329 3.68 0.53 22.92
C ALA A 329 4.25 1.30 24.13
N GLY A 330 3.52 1.31 25.26
CA GLY A 330 3.97 1.93 26.51
C GLY A 330 4.80 1.04 27.43
N ASP A 331 4.93 -0.26 27.15
CA ASP A 331 5.64 -1.21 28.00
C ASP A 331 6.13 -2.39 27.13
N LEU A 332 7.15 -2.14 26.32
CA LEU A 332 7.67 -3.11 25.36
C LEU A 332 8.81 -3.92 26.01
N ALA A 333 8.59 -5.21 26.20
CA ALA A 333 9.64 -6.11 26.66
C ALA A 333 10.53 -6.50 25.47
N VAL A 334 11.85 -6.29 25.57
CA VAL A 334 12.81 -6.58 24.49
C VAL A 334 13.84 -7.59 24.97
N THR A 335 13.87 -8.78 24.36
CA THR A 335 14.88 -9.81 24.66
C THR A 335 15.90 -9.86 23.54
N LEU A 336 17.19 -9.79 23.91
CA LEU A 336 18.30 -10.05 23.00
C LEU A 336 18.99 -11.35 23.41
N THR A 337 18.98 -12.32 22.49
CA THR A 337 19.78 -13.54 22.59
C THR A 337 20.87 -13.49 21.53
N THR A 338 22.11 -13.68 21.93
CA THR A 338 23.27 -13.73 21.03
C THR A 338 23.98 -15.06 21.15
N ASP A 339 24.32 -15.63 20.00
CA ASP A 339 25.13 -16.83 19.86
C ASP A 339 26.33 -16.51 18.96
N SER A 340 27.53 -16.57 19.54
CA SER A 340 28.80 -16.32 18.85
C SER A 340 29.86 -17.28 19.39
N GLU A 341 30.95 -17.49 18.63
CA GLU A 341 32.03 -18.41 19.04
C GLU A 341 32.65 -18.03 20.40
N SER A 342 32.66 -16.73 20.72
CA SER A 342 33.30 -16.18 21.89
C SER A 342 32.34 -15.89 23.05
N ILE A 343 31.04 -15.69 22.78
CA ILE A 343 30.05 -15.24 23.77
C ILE A 343 28.71 -15.93 23.54
N THR A 344 28.22 -16.61 24.57
CA THR A 344 26.81 -16.98 24.70
C THR A 344 26.21 -16.13 25.82
N ALA A 345 25.30 -15.23 25.47
CA ALA A 345 24.66 -14.34 26.43
C ALA A 345 23.18 -14.16 26.11
N ASP A 346 22.35 -14.28 27.15
CA ASP A 346 20.95 -13.91 27.14
C ASP A 346 20.78 -12.66 28.01
N ALA A 347 20.35 -11.55 27.41
CA ALA A 347 20.15 -10.29 28.11
C ALA A 347 18.69 -9.84 27.95
N PRO A 348 17.82 -10.04 28.96
CA PRO A 348 16.51 -9.42 28.97
C PRO A 348 16.65 -7.91 29.22
N LEU A 349 16.00 -7.11 28.38
CA LEU A 349 15.95 -5.65 28.49
C LEU A 349 14.48 -5.20 28.49
N THR A 350 14.13 -4.25 29.35
CA THR A 350 12.81 -3.61 29.31
C THR A 350 12.96 -2.20 28.77
N VAL A 351 12.25 -1.89 27.68
CA VAL A 351 12.32 -0.60 26.99
C VAL A 351 11.00 0.13 27.17
N ASP A 352 11.02 1.24 27.91
CA ASP A 352 9.92 2.17 27.95
C ASP A 352 10.06 3.16 26.78
N LEU A 353 9.31 2.92 25.70
CA LEU A 353 9.31 3.78 24.51
C LEU A 353 8.64 5.13 24.75
N VAL A 354 7.76 5.25 25.74
CA VAL A 354 7.03 6.50 26.03
C VAL A 354 7.88 7.41 26.91
N GLY A 355 8.59 6.84 27.89
CA GLY A 355 9.54 7.55 28.74
C GLY A 355 10.94 7.69 28.14
N GLY A 356 11.26 6.95 27.08
CA GLY A 356 12.59 6.94 26.46
C GLY A 356 13.67 6.36 27.38
N SER A 357 13.29 5.50 28.32
CA SER A 357 14.21 4.92 29.31
C SER A 357 14.48 3.44 29.02
N LEU A 358 15.75 3.06 29.15
CA LEU A 358 16.21 1.68 29.07
C LEU A 358 16.50 1.21 30.48
N THR A 359 15.78 0.19 30.94
CA THR A 359 16.08 -0.46 32.23
C THR A 359 16.47 -1.91 31.97
N SER A 360 17.66 -2.28 32.43
CA SER A 360 18.08 -3.68 32.48
C SER A 360 17.50 -4.31 33.74
N SER A 361 16.71 -5.36 33.61
CA SER A 361 16.35 -6.21 34.74
C SER A 361 17.52 -7.16 35.01
N GLY A 362 18.49 -6.69 35.80
CA GLY A 362 19.66 -7.46 36.24
C GLY A 362 19.52 -7.92 37.68
#